data_AF-A0A4Q3GHF0-F1
#
_entry.id   AF-A0A4Q3GHF0-F1
#
_cell.length_a   1.000
_cell.length_b   1.000
_cell.length_c   1.000
_cell.angle_alpha   90.00
_cell.angle_beta   90.00
_cell.angle_gamma   90.00
#
_symmetry.space_group_name_H-M   'P 1'
#
loop_
_entity.id
_entity.type
_entity.pdbx_description
1 polymer ?
#
loop_
_entity_poly.entity_id
_entity_poly.type
_entity_poly.pdbx_seq_one_letter_code
_entity_poly.pdbx_strand_id
1 'polypeptide(L)'
;MIRGLTRIIAFLLCVLALPLATSEAVASQTTVPVTSHKGPALWKVSDKDTTIYLFGTIHFLPQNVEWYGGDIARALQESGELVTEFDAREAGRLAALMQETAFLPEGENFRDKLGKDDKNDKKD
;
A
#
# COMPACT_ATOMS: atom_id res chain seq x y z
N MET A 1 -77.87 -19.07 2.67
CA MET A 1 -78.53 -17.83 2.21
C MET A 1 -79.04 -17.08 3.45
N ILE A 2 -79.02 -15.74 3.40
CA ILE A 2 -79.57 -14.77 4.38
C ILE A 2 -78.53 -14.12 5.35
N ARG A 3 -77.91 -13.05 4.83
CA ARG A 3 -77.77 -11.68 5.38
C ARG A 3 -77.67 -11.49 6.91
N GLY A 4 -76.55 -10.92 7.35
CA GLY A 4 -76.36 -10.40 8.71
C GLY A 4 -75.24 -9.36 8.81
N LEU A 5 -75.20 -8.43 7.84
CA LEU A 5 -74.41 -7.20 7.92
C LEU A 5 -74.95 -6.38 9.08
N THR A 6 -74.16 -6.21 10.16
CA THR A 6 -73.98 -5.03 11.03
C THR A 6 -73.51 -5.51 12.40
N ARG A 7 -72.43 -4.91 12.91
CA ARG A 7 -71.82 -5.08 14.25
C ARG A 7 -70.63 -6.05 14.34
N ILE A 8 -69.51 -5.71 13.71
CA ILE A 8 -68.26 -5.51 14.46
C ILE A 8 -67.60 -4.26 13.88
N ILE A 9 -68.03 -3.11 14.39
CA ILE A 9 -67.21 -1.90 14.40
C ILE A 9 -66.07 -2.15 15.37
N ALA A 10 -64.91 -1.58 15.04
CA ALA A 10 -63.73 -1.44 15.89
C ALA A 10 -62.81 -2.67 15.98
N PHE A 11 -62.12 -3.01 14.90
CA PHE A 11 -60.70 -3.42 14.96
C PHE A 11 -60.03 -3.36 13.57
N LEU A 12 -60.32 -2.34 12.77
CA LEU A 12 -59.69 -2.17 11.46
C LEU A 12 -59.28 -0.72 11.20
N LEU A 13 -58.68 -0.10 12.22
CA LEU A 13 -58.25 1.30 12.21
C LEU A 13 -57.06 1.48 13.15
N CYS A 14 -55.94 0.81 12.87
CA CYS A 14 -54.57 1.19 13.29
C CYS A 14 -53.52 0.18 12.79
N VAL A 15 -53.46 -0.04 11.48
CA VAL A 15 -52.17 -0.41 10.85
C VAL A 15 -51.93 0.60 9.73
N LEU A 16 -51.98 1.87 10.14
CA LEU A 16 -51.64 3.03 9.35
C LEU A 16 -50.11 3.11 9.33
N ALA A 17 -49.54 2.82 8.17
CA ALA A 17 -48.28 3.39 7.68
C ALA A 17 -47.12 3.49 8.71
N LEU A 18 -46.40 2.39 8.92
CA LEU A 18 -44.96 2.50 9.10
C LEU A 18 -44.32 2.27 7.73
N PRO A 19 -43.88 3.31 7.00
CA PRO A 19 -42.81 3.08 6.05
C PRO A 19 -41.61 2.66 6.91
N LEU A 20 -41.21 1.40 6.79
CA LEU A 20 -39.89 0.98 7.22
C LEU A 20 -38.93 1.77 6.32
N ALA A 21 -38.49 2.93 6.82
CA ALA A 21 -37.47 3.72 6.17
C ALA A 21 -36.18 2.89 6.22
N THR A 22 -35.97 2.09 5.18
CA THR A 22 -34.67 1.51 4.87
C THR A 22 -33.77 2.69 4.54
N SER A 23 -33.10 3.22 5.56
CA SER A 23 -31.98 4.12 5.39
C SER A 23 -30.85 3.30 4.76
N GLU A 24 -30.87 3.18 3.44
CA GLU A 24 -29.66 2.83 2.69
C GLU A 24 -28.69 3.99 2.93
N ALA A 25 -27.83 3.83 3.93
CA ALA A 25 -26.65 4.65 4.07
C ALA A 25 -25.79 4.36 2.84
N VAL A 26 -26.02 5.13 1.78
CA VAL A 26 -25.09 5.24 0.66
C VAL A 26 -23.83 5.83 1.28
N ALA A 27 -22.93 4.95 1.70
CA ALA A 27 -21.58 5.33 2.06
C ALA A 27 -21.03 6.07 0.84
N SER A 28 -20.96 7.40 0.94
CA SER A 28 -20.29 8.22 -0.05
C SER A 28 -18.84 7.80 0.02
N GLN A 29 -18.47 6.89 -0.89
CA GLN A 29 -17.07 6.60 -1.17
C GLN A 29 -16.50 7.93 -1.66
N THR A 30 -15.82 8.63 -0.76
CA THR A 30 -15.05 9.80 -1.13
C THR A 30 -13.97 9.28 -2.03
N THR A 31 -14.16 9.47 -3.34
CA THR A 31 -13.10 9.30 -4.32
C THR A 31 -12.10 10.41 -4.03
N VAL A 32 -11.10 10.11 -3.20
CA VAL A 32 -9.92 10.96 -3.12
C VAL A 32 -9.35 11.01 -4.53
N PRO A 33 -9.27 12.19 -5.16
CA PRO A 33 -8.65 12.30 -6.47
C PRO A 33 -7.21 11.81 -6.30
N VAL A 34 -6.88 10.70 -6.95
CA VAL A 34 -5.49 10.28 -7.08
C VAL A 34 -4.84 11.33 -7.96
N THR A 35 -4.20 12.32 -7.34
CA THR A 35 -3.25 13.17 -8.05
C THR A 35 -2.21 12.23 -8.63
N SER A 36 -2.14 12.15 -9.96
CA SER A 36 -1.08 11.41 -10.61
C SER A 36 0.24 12.12 -10.29
N HIS A 37 0.94 11.63 -9.28
CA HIS A 37 2.29 12.07 -9.01
C HIS A 37 3.15 11.70 -10.22
N LYS A 38 3.78 12.71 -10.82
CA LYS A 38 4.72 12.50 -11.92
C LYS A 38 6.05 12.05 -11.31
N GLY A 39 6.32 10.76 -11.33
CA GLY A 39 7.58 10.19 -10.85
C GLY A 39 7.39 9.03 -9.84
N PRO A 40 8.49 8.44 -9.37
CA PRO A 40 8.45 7.36 -8.40
C PRO A 40 7.94 7.84 -7.03
N ALA A 41 7.48 6.90 -6.22
CA ALA A 41 7.09 7.17 -4.85
C ALA A 41 8.31 7.62 -4.03
N LEU A 42 8.12 8.66 -3.20
CA LEU A 42 9.11 9.20 -2.28
C LEU A 42 8.54 9.16 -0.87
N TRP A 43 9.24 8.48 0.03
CA TRP A 43 8.89 8.42 1.44
C TRP A 43 9.80 9.37 2.23
N LYS A 44 9.22 10.14 3.14
CA LYS A 44 9.94 10.96 4.11
C LYS A 44 9.75 10.39 5.50
N VAL A 45 10.85 10.14 6.19
CA VAL A 45 10.89 9.82 7.61
C VAL A 45 11.69 10.93 8.29
N SER A 46 11.11 11.59 9.30
CA SER A 46 11.80 12.71 9.94
C SER A 46 11.45 12.83 11.41
N ASP A 47 12.40 13.32 12.20
CA ASP A 47 12.22 13.72 13.59
C ASP A 47 12.70 15.18 13.79
N LYS A 48 13.25 15.53 14.97
CA LYS A 48 13.65 16.89 15.32
C LYS A 48 14.90 17.37 14.58
N ASP A 49 15.82 16.45 14.26
CA ASP A 49 17.13 16.80 13.71
C ASP A 49 17.54 15.92 12.52
N THR A 50 16.75 14.90 12.19
CA THR A 50 17.03 13.95 11.12
C THR A 50 15.88 13.94 10.11
N THR A 51 16.23 13.98 8.83
CA THR A 51 15.30 13.71 7.73
C THR A 51 15.94 12.70 6.80
N ILE A 52 15.24 11.58 6.59
CA ILE A 52 15.60 10.54 5.63
C ILE A 52 14.54 10.54 4.54
N TYR A 53 15.00 10.67 3.31
CA TYR A 53 14.18 10.45 2.12
C TYR A 53 14.55 9.08 1.54
N LEU A 54 13.54 8.24 1.30
CA LEU A 54 13.71 6.94 0.65
C LEU A 54 12.90 6.93 -0.65
N PHE A 55 13.51 6.49 -1.74
CA PHE A 55 12.84 6.13 -2.97
C PHE A 55 13.57 4.95 -3.61
N GLY A 56 12.87 4.14 -4.40
CA GLY A 56 13.47 2.98 -5.05
C GLY A 56 14.44 3.38 -6.15
N THR A 57 15.60 2.73 -6.22
CA THR A 57 16.51 2.80 -7.37
C THR A 57 16.06 1.79 -8.43
N ILE A 58 16.39 2.06 -9.70
CA ILE A 58 16.23 1.09 -10.79
C ILE A 58 17.60 0.88 -11.44
N HIS A 59 18.03 -0.37 -11.56
CA HIS A 59 19.32 -0.69 -12.16
C HIS A 59 19.43 -0.26 -13.63
N PHE A 60 18.29 -0.22 -14.35
CA PHE A 60 18.20 0.21 -15.73
C PHE A 60 16.95 1.05 -15.96
N LEU A 61 17.12 2.37 -16.05
CA LEU A 61 16.04 3.27 -16.39
C LEU A 61 15.97 3.47 -17.92
N PRO A 62 14.79 3.36 -18.57
CA PRO A 62 14.64 3.73 -19.98
C PRO A 62 14.99 5.21 -20.20
N GLN A 63 15.60 5.53 -21.34
CA GLN A 63 16.13 6.88 -21.63
C GLN A 63 15.08 8.01 -21.64
N ASN A 64 13.81 7.67 -21.84
CA ASN A 64 12.70 8.61 -21.98
C ASN A 64 11.81 8.73 -20.73
N VAL A 65 12.31 8.34 -19.57
CA VAL A 65 11.59 8.48 -18.29
C VAL A 65 12.11 9.68 -17.50
N GLU A 66 11.28 10.72 -17.42
CA GLU A 66 11.53 11.89 -16.57
C GLU A 66 11.20 11.56 -15.10
N TRP A 67 12.23 11.11 -14.37
CA TRP A 67 12.11 10.76 -12.94
C TRP A 67 12.65 11.84 -12.01
N TYR A 68 13.62 12.63 -12.48
CA TYR A 68 14.28 13.66 -11.68
C TYR A 68 13.54 14.99 -11.81
N GLY A 69 12.87 15.40 -10.75
CA GLY A 69 12.14 16.66 -10.70
C GLY A 69 11.31 16.78 -9.41
N GLY A 70 10.66 17.94 -9.24
CA GLY A 70 9.74 18.17 -8.12
C GLY A 70 10.32 17.81 -6.76
N ASP A 71 9.61 16.95 -6.03
CA ASP A 71 9.97 16.56 -4.67
C ASP A 71 11.25 15.73 -4.59
N ILE A 72 11.56 14.93 -5.62
CA ILE A 72 12.79 14.13 -5.67
C ILE A 72 13.99 15.05 -5.83
N ALA A 73 13.94 16.00 -6.77
CA ALA A 73 15.04 16.94 -6.98
C ALA A 73 15.31 17.78 -5.72
N ARG A 74 14.25 18.21 -5.04
CA ARG A 74 14.33 18.93 -3.77
C ARG A 74 14.90 18.08 -2.64
N ALA A 75 14.40 16.85 -2.47
CA ALA A 75 14.91 15.94 -1.46
C ALA A 75 16.41 15.64 -1.64
N LEU A 76 16.85 15.41 -2.88
CA LEU A 76 18.27 15.21 -3.20
C LEU A 76 19.11 16.46 -2.90
N GLN A 77 18.61 17.66 -3.20
CA GLN A 77 19.32 18.91 -2.93
C GLN A 77 19.42 19.24 -1.44
N GLU A 78 18.39 18.90 -0.65
CA GLU A 78 18.35 19.10 0.80
C GLU A 78 19.20 18.07 1.56
N SER A 79 19.46 16.91 0.96
CA SER A 79 20.19 15.81 1.59
C SER A 79 21.69 16.07 1.60
N GLY A 80 22.31 15.92 2.78
CA GLY A 80 23.76 16.01 2.93
C GLY A 80 24.52 14.75 2.49
N GLU A 81 23.83 13.63 2.37
CA GLU A 81 24.40 12.32 2.02
C GLU A 81 23.45 11.54 1.12
N LEU A 82 24.02 10.79 0.18
CA LEU A 82 23.31 9.81 -0.65
C LEU A 82 23.84 8.42 -0.29
N VAL A 83 22.95 7.56 0.21
CA VAL A 83 23.24 6.15 0.48
C VAL A 83 22.55 5.30 -0.58
N THR A 84 23.32 4.45 -1.24
CA THR A 84 22.86 3.47 -2.23
C THR A 84 23.25 2.07 -1.77
N GLU A 85 22.67 1.04 -2.40
CA GLU A 85 22.94 -0.37 -2.07
C GLU A 85 24.42 -0.75 -2.21
N PHE A 86 25.16 0.04 -2.99
CA PHE A 86 26.56 -0.18 -3.28
C PHE A 86 27.28 1.15 -3.50
N ASP A 87 28.54 1.24 -3.10
CA ASP A 87 29.38 2.40 -3.35
C ASP A 87 29.83 2.43 -4.82
N ALA A 88 29.41 3.45 -5.58
CA ALA A 88 29.81 3.61 -6.97
C ALA A 88 31.34 3.63 -7.18
N ARG A 89 32.13 4.03 -6.18
CA ARG A 89 33.60 3.97 -6.22
C ARG A 89 34.13 2.54 -6.28
N GLU A 90 33.38 1.59 -5.77
CA GLU A 90 33.72 0.16 -5.79
C GLU A 90 33.15 -0.56 -7.02
N ALA A 91 32.58 0.14 -8.00
CA ALA A 91 31.83 -0.48 -9.11
C ALA A 91 32.64 -1.56 -9.87
N GLY A 92 33.96 -1.40 -9.96
CA GLY A 92 34.85 -2.41 -10.57
C GLY A 92 34.87 -3.75 -9.82
N ARG A 93 34.53 -3.78 -8.53
CA ARG A 93 34.42 -5.00 -7.72
C ARG A 93 33.02 -5.61 -7.73
N LEU A 94 32.01 -4.89 -8.20
CA LEU A 94 30.61 -5.34 -8.11
C LEU A 94 30.41 -6.72 -8.75
N ALA A 95 30.99 -6.96 -9.93
CA ALA A 95 30.90 -8.25 -10.60
C ALA A 95 31.53 -9.39 -9.78
N ALA A 96 32.69 -9.16 -9.17
CA ALA A 96 33.36 -10.14 -8.33
C ALA A 96 32.58 -10.41 -7.04
N LEU A 97 32.07 -9.36 -6.40
CA LEU A 97 31.24 -9.47 -5.21
C LEU A 97 29.95 -10.23 -5.51
N MET A 98 29.30 -9.97 -6.65
CA MET A 98 28.13 -10.73 -7.07
C MET A 98 28.45 -12.22 -7.27
N GLN A 99 29.60 -12.56 -7.86
CA GLN A 99 30.00 -13.97 -7.97
C GLN A 99 30.23 -14.61 -6.60
N GLU A 100 30.75 -13.85 -5.64
CA GLU A 100 31.02 -14.33 -4.28
C GLU A 100 29.75 -14.47 -3.42
N THR A 101 28.77 -13.58 -3.58
CA THR A 101 27.66 -13.45 -2.62
C THR A 101 26.26 -13.62 -3.21
N ALA A 102 26.07 -13.56 -4.53
CA ALA A 102 24.72 -13.56 -5.12
C ALA A 102 24.09 -14.95 -5.21
N PHE A 103 24.90 -16.01 -5.17
CA PHE A 103 24.43 -17.39 -5.30
C PHE A 103 24.68 -18.17 -4.01
N LEU A 104 23.69 -18.98 -3.63
CA LEU A 104 23.88 -20.01 -2.62
C LEU A 104 24.72 -21.15 -3.20
N PRO A 105 25.54 -21.85 -2.38
CA PRO A 105 26.22 -23.07 -2.81
C PRO A 105 25.26 -24.09 -3.40
N GLU A 106 25.75 -24.91 -4.33
CA GLU A 106 24.93 -25.94 -4.96
C GLU A 106 24.34 -26.90 -3.90
N GLY A 107 23.03 -27.14 -3.99
CA GLY A 107 22.30 -27.97 -3.04
C GLY A 107 21.81 -27.23 -1.78
N GLU A 108 22.22 -25.99 -1.55
CA GLU A 108 21.66 -25.16 -0.47
C GLU A 108 20.44 -24.36 -0.94
N ASN A 109 19.50 -24.13 -0.03
CA ASN A 109 18.38 -23.23 -0.26
C ASN A 109 18.20 -22.26 0.91
N PHE A 110 17.53 -21.14 0.65
CA PHE A 110 17.29 -20.11 1.65
C PHE A 110 16.46 -20.62 2.83
N ARG A 111 15.48 -21.51 2.59
CA ARG A 111 14.59 -22.00 3.65
C ARG A 111 15.38 -22.73 4.73
N ASP A 112 16.39 -23.50 4.38
CA ASP A 112 17.18 -24.25 5.36
C ASP A 112 17.96 -23.34 6.32
N LYS A 113 18.32 -22.12 5.87
CA LYS A 113 19.02 -21.10 6.66
C LYS A 113 18.12 -20.32 7.63
N LEU A 114 16.80 -20.42 7.48
CA LEU A 114 15.85 -19.76 8.38
C LEU A 114 15.79 -20.43 9.75
N GLY A 115 15.52 -19.64 10.79
CA GLY A 115 15.24 -20.13 12.15
C GLY A 115 13.99 -21.01 12.17
N LYS A 116 13.79 -21.77 13.26
CA LYS A 116 12.58 -22.61 13.42
C LYS A 116 11.30 -21.79 13.37
N ASP A 117 11.33 -20.60 13.94
CA ASP A 117 10.16 -19.71 14.05
C ASP A 117 9.81 -19.10 12.68
N ASP A 118 10.81 -18.74 11.87
CA ASP A 118 10.63 -18.17 10.52
C ASP A 118 10.16 -19.21 9.47
N LYS A 119 10.33 -20.50 9.74
CA LYS A 119 9.96 -21.59 8.83
C LYS A 119 8.45 -21.85 8.81
N ASN A 120 7.75 -21.52 9.89
CA ASN A 120 6.36 -21.89 10.13
C ASN A 120 5.50 -20.66 10.40
N ASP A 121 5.45 -19.73 9.43
CA ASP A 121 4.64 -18.52 9.52
C ASP A 121 3.14 -18.79 9.20
N LYS A 122 2.59 -19.88 9.79
CA LYS A 122 1.14 -19.99 9.94
C LYS A 122 0.77 -19.12 11.13
N LYS A 123 0.49 -17.86 10.83
CA LYS A 123 -0.17 -16.94 11.75
C LYS A 123 -1.60 -17.45 11.93
N ASP A 124 -1.86 -18.11 13.07
CA ASP A 124 -3.22 -18.38 13.54
C ASP A 124 -3.99 -17.07 13.79
#